data_AF-T1B9U2-F1
#
_entry.id   AF-T1B9U2-F1
#
_cell.length_a   1.000
_cell.length_b   1.000
_cell.length_c   1.000
_cell.angle_alpha   90.00
_cell.angle_beta   90.00
_cell.angle_gamma   90.00
#
_symmetry.space_group_name_H-M   'P 1'
#
loop_
_entity.id
_entity.type
_entity.pdbx_description
1 polymer ?
#
loop_
_entity_poly.entity_id
_entity_poly.type
_entity_poly.pdbx_seq_one_letter_code
_entity_poly.pdbx_strand_id
1 'polypeptide(L)'
;MVPQVLTPVPGTQPWLLGVANVRGNLVPVVDLGLFLFGSATLIGERTRVLLVRQGNSGSVGLLVDEVSGQRSLTLEMQSDAEGEDDPRLQRFVERNVRIEAQRLGVFSMLRLTRAADFQQAAA
;
A
#
# COMPACT_ATOMS: atom_id res chain seq x y z
N MET A 1 2.64 12.14 7.10
CA MET A 1 1.58 12.53 8.06
C MET A 1 0.47 11.51 7.93
N VAL A 2 0.08 10.87 9.04
CA VAL A 2 -1.19 10.15 9.13
C VAL A 2 -2.27 11.21 9.40
N PRO A 3 -3.43 11.19 8.71
CA PRO A 3 -4.51 12.15 8.97
C PRO A 3 -4.88 12.16 10.45
N GLN A 4 -5.00 13.35 11.06
CA GLN A 4 -5.25 13.47 12.51
C GLN A 4 -6.64 12.98 12.93
N VAL A 5 -7.59 12.87 11.98
CA VAL A 5 -8.91 12.30 12.22
C VAL A 5 -9.27 11.39 11.04
N LEU A 6 -9.40 10.11 11.34
CA LEU A 6 -10.07 9.13 10.48
C LEU A 6 -11.51 8.98 10.96
N THR A 7 -12.47 9.04 10.05
CA THR A 7 -13.86 8.73 10.36
C THR A 7 -14.10 7.24 10.04
N PRO A 8 -14.40 6.40 11.05
CA PRO A 8 -14.68 4.99 10.82
C PRO A 8 -15.88 4.79 9.90
N VAL A 9 -15.86 3.73 9.10
CA VAL A 9 -16.98 3.31 8.27
C VAL A 9 -17.56 2.02 8.88
N PRO A 10 -18.84 2.00 9.31
CA PRO A 10 -19.43 0.80 9.88
C PRO A 10 -19.53 -0.35 8.87
N GLY A 11 -19.44 -1.60 9.35
CA GLY A 11 -19.65 -2.79 8.52
C GLY A 11 -18.56 -3.05 7.49
N THR A 12 -17.34 -2.56 7.72
CA THR A 12 -16.21 -2.75 6.80
C THR A 12 -15.18 -3.73 7.33
N GLN A 13 -14.38 -4.26 6.41
CA GLN A 13 -13.23 -5.08 6.71
C GLN A 13 -12.25 -4.36 7.65
N PRO A 14 -11.59 -5.06 8.59
CA PRO A 14 -10.70 -4.42 9.58
C PRO A 14 -9.53 -3.66 8.99
N TRP A 15 -9.07 -4.04 7.78
CA TRP A 15 -7.99 -3.35 7.08
C TRP A 15 -8.41 -1.98 6.55
N LEU A 16 -9.71 -1.68 6.41
CA LEU A 16 -10.19 -0.34 6.09
C LEU A 16 -10.37 0.46 7.38
N LEU A 17 -9.40 1.31 7.68
CA LEU A 17 -9.38 2.12 8.91
C LEU A 17 -10.48 3.19 8.93
N GLY A 18 -10.98 3.58 7.76
CA GLY A 18 -12.06 4.54 7.59
C GLY A 18 -11.81 5.47 6.41
N VAL A 19 -12.37 6.67 6.49
CA VAL A 19 -12.20 7.73 5.49
C VAL A 19 -11.56 8.97 6.11
N ALA A 20 -10.64 9.59 5.37
CA ALA A 20 -9.99 10.85 5.71
C ALA A 20 -10.42 11.95 4.74
N ASN A 21 -10.52 13.19 5.21
CA ASN A 21 -10.59 14.35 4.31
C ASN A 21 -9.17 14.79 3.95
N VAL A 22 -8.80 14.66 2.68
CA VAL A 22 -7.54 15.14 2.14
C VAL A 22 -7.83 16.23 1.11
N ARG A 23 -7.55 17.48 1.49
CA ARG A 23 -7.72 18.66 0.62
C ARG A 23 -9.13 18.74 0.01
N GLY A 24 -10.16 18.45 0.80
CA GLY A 24 -11.56 18.47 0.37
C GLY A 24 -12.08 17.19 -0.28
N ASN A 25 -11.22 16.17 -0.47
CA ASN A 25 -11.62 14.89 -1.03
C ASN A 25 -11.69 13.82 0.06
N LEU A 26 -12.77 13.03 0.06
CA LEU A 26 -12.87 11.85 0.90
C LEU A 26 -11.99 10.75 0.32
N VAL A 27 -11.05 10.26 1.13
CA VAL A 27 -10.07 9.24 0.76
C VAL A 27 -10.21 8.08 1.73
N PRO A 28 -10.57 6.86 1.28
CA PRO A 28 -10.49 5.67 2.12
C PRO A 28 -9.03 5.42 2.54
N VAL A 29 -8.81 5.07 3.79
CA VAL A 29 -7.48 4.79 4.35
C VAL A 29 -7.40 3.33 4.77
N VAL A 30 -6.47 2.60 4.17
CA VAL A 30 -6.26 1.16 4.36
C VAL A 30 -4.95 0.93 5.11
N ASP A 31 -4.97 0.06 6.13
CA ASP A 31 -3.77 -0.53 6.71
C ASP A 31 -3.22 -1.60 5.76
N LEU A 32 -2.10 -1.29 5.11
CA LEU A 32 -1.50 -2.19 4.12
C LEU A 32 -0.91 -3.44 4.78
N GLY A 33 -0.33 -3.32 5.97
CA GLY A 33 0.21 -4.46 6.72
C GLY A 33 -0.90 -5.43 7.12
N LEU A 34 -2.02 -4.90 7.60
CA LEU A 34 -3.19 -5.70 7.97
C LEU A 34 -3.80 -6.38 6.75
N PHE A 35 -3.91 -5.68 5.63
CA PHE A 35 -4.43 -6.26 4.38
C PHE A 35 -3.54 -7.37 3.82
N LEU A 36 -2.22 -7.16 3.76
CA LEU A 36 -1.30 -8.12 3.14
C LEU A 36 -0.95 -9.30 4.05
N PHE A 37 -0.83 -9.05 5.36
CA PHE A 37 -0.24 -10.00 6.30
C PHE A 37 -1.14 -10.37 7.48
N GLY A 38 -2.33 -9.77 7.58
CA GLY A 38 -3.24 -10.00 8.71
C GLY A 38 -2.76 -9.40 10.03
N SER A 39 -1.72 -8.55 10.00
CA SER A 39 -1.10 -7.95 11.19
C SER A 39 -1.16 -6.44 11.10
N ALA A 40 -1.77 -5.78 12.10
CA ALA A 40 -1.94 -4.33 12.09
C ALA A 40 -0.59 -3.59 12.15
N THR A 41 -0.45 -2.53 11.37
CA THR A 41 0.70 -1.64 11.43
C THR A 41 0.70 -0.88 12.76
N LEU A 42 1.85 -0.90 13.45
CA LEU A 42 2.04 -0.11 14.67
C LEU A 42 2.22 1.37 14.32
N ILE A 43 1.23 2.19 14.68
CA ILE A 43 1.24 3.63 14.38
C ILE A 43 2.28 4.35 15.25
N GLY A 44 3.18 5.08 14.58
CA GLY A 44 4.24 5.87 15.22
C GLY A 44 4.80 6.95 14.31
N GLU A 45 5.83 7.67 14.77
CA GLU A 45 6.43 8.85 14.11
C GLU A 45 6.90 8.60 12.66
N ARG A 46 7.27 7.36 12.32
CA ARG A 46 7.75 6.99 10.99
C ARG A 46 6.63 6.64 10.01
N THR A 47 5.44 6.32 10.52
CA THR A 47 4.31 5.88 9.69
C THR A 47 3.81 6.96 8.75
N ARG A 48 3.42 6.56 7.54
CA ARG A 48 2.96 7.47 6.49
C ARG A 48 1.71 6.91 5.85
N VAL A 49 0.85 7.81 5.35
CA VAL A 49 -0.22 7.44 4.44
C VAL A 49 0.21 7.83 3.02
N LEU A 50 0.37 6.83 2.16
CA LEU A 50 0.65 7.00 0.74
C LEU A 50 -0.65 7.21 -0.02
N LEU A 51 -0.78 8.32 -0.76
CA LEU A 51 -1.93 8.54 -1.62
C LEU A 51 -1.69 7.94 -3.00
N VAL A 52 -2.48 6.93 -3.33
CA VAL A 52 -2.46 6.27 -4.64
C VAL A 52 -3.66 6.75 -5.44
N ARG A 53 -3.41 7.38 -6.58
CA ARG A 53 -4.47 7.81 -7.51
C ARG A 53 -4.94 6.64 -8.37
N GLN A 54 -6.25 6.44 -8.47
CA GLN A 54 -6.88 5.39 -9.26
C GLN A 54 -7.47 5.95 -10.57
N GLY A 55 -6.70 6.76 -11.30
CA GLY A 55 -7.20 7.46 -12.49
C GLY A 55 -8.41 8.34 -12.15
N ASN A 56 -9.55 8.06 -12.77
CA ASN A 56 -10.80 8.79 -12.56
C ASN A 56 -11.62 8.32 -11.34
N SER A 57 -11.21 7.23 -10.68
CA SER A 57 -11.96 6.63 -9.56
C SER A 57 -11.59 7.20 -8.19
N GLY A 58 -10.85 8.31 -8.15
CA GLY A 58 -10.42 8.95 -6.91
C GLY A 58 -9.06 8.47 -6.43
N SER A 59 -8.84 8.47 -5.11
CA SER A 59 -7.58 8.05 -4.49
C SER A 59 -7.85 7.19 -3.27
N VAL A 60 -6.90 6.30 -2.96
CA VAL A 60 -6.86 5.55 -1.71
C VAL A 60 -5.60 5.94 -0.93
N GLY A 61 -5.74 6.02 0.39
CA GLY A 61 -4.63 6.17 1.32
C GLY A 61 -4.17 4.81 1.80
N LEU A 62 -2.88 4.53 1.71
CA LEU A 62 -2.27 3.31 2.25
C LEU A 62 -1.40 3.69 3.44
N LEU A 63 -1.79 3.29 4.65
CA LEU A 63 -0.94 3.36 5.83
C LEU A 63 0.20 2.35 5.66
N VAL A 64 1.43 2.84 5.81
CA VAL A 64 2.67 2.06 5.76
C VAL A 64 3.55 2.40 6.96
N ASP A 65 4.41 1.45 7.34
CA ASP A 65 5.31 1.57 8.48
C ASP A 65 6.27 2.76 8.32
N GLU A 66 6.81 2.97 7.10
CA GLU A 66 7.68 4.08 6.77
C GLU A 66 7.82 4.34 5.27
N VAL A 67 8.45 5.47 4.94
CA VAL A 67 8.92 5.79 3.58
C VAL A 67 10.41 6.09 3.66
N SER A 68 11.24 5.17 3.16
CA SER A 68 12.70 5.23 3.27
C SER A 68 13.39 6.07 2.18
N GLY A 69 12.61 6.74 1.31
CA GLY A 69 13.07 7.65 0.27
C GLY A 69 12.68 7.22 -1.16
N GLN A 70 13.23 7.92 -2.16
CA GLN A 70 13.08 7.57 -3.58
C GLN A 70 14.35 6.88 -4.10
N ARG A 71 14.19 5.96 -5.06
CA ARG A 71 15.29 5.28 -5.76
C ARG A 71 14.94 5.15 -7.23
N SER A 72 15.94 5.32 -8.10
CA SER A 72 15.82 5.08 -9.53
C SER A 72 16.25 3.65 -9.84
N LEU A 73 15.47 2.94 -10.67
CA LEU A 73 15.81 1.60 -11.12
C LEU A 73 16.50 1.69 -12.48
N THR A 74 17.70 1.13 -12.59
CA THR A 74 18.41 1.01 -13.87
C THR A 74 17.92 -0.22 -14.65
N LEU A 75 18.27 -0.31 -15.93
CA LEU A 75 17.94 -1.50 -16.74
C LEU A 75 18.70 -2.75 -16.28
N GLU A 76 19.94 -2.58 -15.81
CA GLU A 76 20.77 -3.67 -15.27
C GLU A 76 20.14 -4.26 -13.99
N MET A 77 19.66 -3.41 -13.07
CA MET A 77 18.93 -3.86 -11.89
C MET A 77 17.65 -4.64 -12.25
N GLN A 78 17.07 -4.35 -13.42
CA GLN A 78 15.88 -5.05 -13.91
C GLN A 78 16.20 -6.37 -14.62
N SER A 79 17.39 -6.53 -15.21
CA SER A 79 17.80 -7.81 -15.81
C SER A 79 18.12 -8.86 -14.77
N ASP A 80 18.60 -8.44 -13.60
CA ASP A 80 18.90 -9.32 -12.45
C ASP A 80 17.67 -9.56 -11.56
N ALA A 81 16.46 -9.26 -12.07
CA ALA A 81 15.27 -9.29 -11.26
C ALA A 81 14.79 -10.72 -10.98
N GLU A 82 14.42 -10.97 -9.73
CA GLU A 82 13.97 -12.27 -9.24
C GLU A 82 12.44 -12.31 -9.09
N GLY A 83 11.89 -13.52 -9.04
CA GLY A 83 10.49 -13.73 -8.68
C GLY A 83 10.21 -13.30 -7.23
N GLU A 84 8.93 -13.24 -6.88
CA GLU A 84 8.49 -13.13 -5.48
C GLU A 84 8.15 -14.53 -4.96
N ASP A 85 8.63 -14.85 -3.76
CA ASP A 85 8.45 -16.18 -3.16
C ASP A 85 7.28 -16.18 -2.18
N ASP A 86 6.97 -15.02 -1.57
CA ASP A 86 5.84 -14.89 -0.67
C ASP A 86 4.51 -14.86 -1.46
N PRO A 87 3.63 -15.86 -1.32
CA PRO A 87 2.37 -15.91 -2.08
C PRO A 87 1.47 -14.70 -1.84
N ARG A 88 1.57 -14.07 -0.66
CA ARG A 88 0.78 -12.87 -0.30
C ARG A 88 1.20 -11.67 -1.15
N LEU A 89 2.47 -11.61 -1.52
CA LEU A 89 3.10 -10.53 -2.26
C LEU A 89 3.18 -10.81 -3.77
N GLN A 90 3.26 -12.07 -4.21
CA GLN A 90 3.34 -12.47 -5.63
C GLN A 90 2.31 -11.81 -6.54
N ARG A 91 1.10 -11.57 -6.04
CA ARG A 91 0.03 -10.92 -6.80
C ARG A 91 0.25 -9.41 -7.04
N PHE A 92 1.07 -8.76 -6.21
CA PHE A 92 1.29 -7.31 -6.25
C PHE A 92 2.73 -6.92 -6.57
N VAL A 93 3.71 -7.76 -6.28
CA VAL A 93 5.11 -7.55 -6.65
C VAL A 93 5.32 -8.03 -8.08
N GLU A 94 5.73 -7.12 -8.97
CA GLU A 94 5.99 -7.47 -10.37
C GLU A 94 7.30 -8.22 -10.54
N ARG A 95 8.29 -7.86 -9.73
CA ARG A 95 9.66 -8.38 -9.74
C ARG A 95 10.41 -7.90 -8.50
N ASN A 96 11.43 -8.63 -8.07
CA ASN A 96 12.34 -8.23 -7.02
C ASN A 96 13.66 -7.75 -7.61
N VAL A 97 14.15 -6.59 -7.18
CA VAL A 97 15.43 -6.02 -7.60
C VAL A 97 16.39 -5.97 -6.43
N ARG A 98 17.70 -6.09 -6.69
CA ARG A 98 18.72 -5.89 -5.68
C ARG A 98 19.28 -4.47 -5.77
N ILE A 99 19.22 -3.74 -4.65
CA ILE A 99 19.83 -2.43 -4.50
C ILE A 99 20.74 -2.50 -3.27
N GLU A 100 22.04 -2.31 -3.48
CA GLU A 100 23.06 -2.50 -2.44
C GLU A 100 22.95 -3.89 -1.79
N ALA A 101 22.62 -3.97 -0.50
CA ALA A 101 22.42 -5.21 0.25
C ALA A 101 20.94 -5.59 0.44
N GLN A 102 20.01 -4.84 -0.15
CA GLN A 102 18.57 -5.03 0.03
C GLN A 102 17.92 -5.64 -1.20
N ARG A 103 17.01 -6.60 -0.98
CA ARG A 103 16.07 -7.12 -1.97
C ARG A 103 14.77 -6.33 -1.84
N LEU A 104 14.37 -5.64 -2.90
CA LEU A 104 13.18 -4.78 -2.92
C LEU A 104 12.19 -5.25 -3.99
N GLY A 105 10.94 -5.46 -3.58
CA GLY A 105 9.85 -5.76 -4.49
C GLY A 105 9.34 -4.51 -5.21
N VAL A 106 9.29 -4.55 -6.54
CA VAL A 106 8.62 -3.54 -7.35
C VAL A 106 7.11 -3.74 -7.21
N PHE A 107 6.53 -3.06 -6.23
CA PHE A 107 5.13 -3.22 -5.85
C PHE A 107 4.19 -2.43 -6.78
N SER A 108 3.24 -3.12 -7.39
CA SER A 108 2.24 -2.58 -8.29
C SER A 108 1.00 -2.10 -7.54
N MET A 109 0.96 -0.81 -7.22
CA MET A 109 -0.22 -0.18 -6.61
C MET A 109 -1.47 -0.32 -7.48
N LEU A 110 -1.30 -0.42 -8.81
CA LEU A 110 -2.40 -0.65 -9.74
C LEU A 110 -3.02 -2.05 -9.55
N ARG A 111 -2.20 -3.10 -9.38
CA ARG A 111 -2.73 -4.46 -9.13
C ARG A 111 -3.42 -4.54 -7.77
N LEU A 112 -2.83 -3.93 -6.75
CA LEU A 112 -3.42 -3.84 -5.41
C LEU A 112 -4.83 -3.23 -5.47
N THR A 113 -4.95 -2.04 -6.05
CA THR A 113 -6.21 -1.28 -6.11
C THR A 113 -7.29 -1.91 -7.02
N ARG A 114 -6.92 -2.90 -7.82
CA ARG A 114 -7.83 -3.68 -8.69
C ARG A 114 -8.15 -5.06 -8.14
N ALA A 115 -7.52 -5.48 -7.05
CA ALA A 115 -7.78 -6.78 -6.46
C ALA A 115 -9.21 -6.83 -5.91
N ALA A 116 -9.93 -7.92 -6.19
CA ALA A 116 -11.35 -8.03 -5.82
C ALA A 116 -11.55 -7.96 -4.30
N ASP A 117 -10.66 -8.60 -3.53
CA ASP A 117 -10.64 -8.55 -2.07
C ASP A 117 -10.27 -7.16 -1.52
N PHE A 118 -9.51 -6.37 -2.25
CA PHE A 118 -9.21 -4.98 -1.89
C PHE A 118 -10.38 -4.03 -2.20
N GLN A 119 -11.15 -4.30 -3.26
CA GLN A 119 -12.33 -3.49 -3.61
C GLN A 119 -13.55 -3.84 -2.75
N GLN A 120 -13.65 -5.08 -2.29
CA GLN A 120 -14.72 -5.55 -1.41
C GLN A 120 -14.41 -5.21 0.05
N ALA A 121 -14.62 -3.95 0.41
CA ALA A 121 -14.38 -3.47 1.77
C ALA A 121 -15.53 -3.74 2.75
N ALA A 122 -16.69 -4.24 2.31
CA ALA A 122 -17.78 -4.62 3.21
C ALA A 122 -17.51 -5.98 3.87
N ALA A 123 -17.89 -6.12 5.14
CA ALA A 123 -17.76 -7.33 5.95
C ALA A 123 -19.06 -8.13 6.01
#